data_AF-A0A958CDD4-F1
#
_entry.id   AF-A0A958CDD4-F1
#
_cell.length_a   1.000
_cell.length_b   1.000
_cell.length_c   1.000
_cell.angle_alpha   90.00
_cell.angle_beta   90.00
_cell.angle_gamma   90.00
#
_symmetry.space_group_name_H-M   'P 1'
#
loop_
_entity.id
_entity.type
_entity.pdbx_description
1 polymer ?
#
loop_
_entity_poly.entity_id
_entity_poly.type
_entity_poly.pdbx_seq_one_letter_code
_entity_poly.pdbx_strand_id
1 'polypeptide(L)'
;QAVACDVPSDIPWLSLDAYNGSNGGGTNTGLTVTFDSTGLAPDVYTGSLCVTSNDPDPGPGNGTDLVIVPVTLTVSPPTAVALTDLAADNGDQPFAATTAAVSAFLAAALTAVFVTSRRRRHQR
;
A
#
# COMPACT_ATOMS: atom_id res chain seq x y z
N GLN A 1 5.54 -13.11 -17.75
CA GLN A 1 6.74 -12.27 -17.59
C GLN A 1 7.23 -12.53 -16.17
N ALA A 2 8.52 -12.79 -15.94
CA ALA A 2 9.03 -12.89 -14.57
C ALA A 2 8.73 -11.55 -13.88
N VAL A 3 8.05 -11.59 -12.75
CA VAL A 3 7.79 -10.38 -11.95
C VAL A 3 9.16 -9.89 -11.49
N ALA A 4 9.68 -8.87 -12.16
CA ALA A 4 10.93 -8.23 -11.79
C ALA A 4 10.67 -7.37 -10.55
N CYS A 5 11.65 -7.28 -9.66
CA CYS A 5 11.58 -6.37 -8.53
C CYS A 5 11.48 -4.93 -9.03
N ASP A 6 10.47 -4.21 -8.57
CA ASP A 6 10.38 -2.78 -8.82
C ASP A 6 11.27 -2.04 -7.81
N VAL A 7 12.02 -1.05 -8.28
CA VAL A 7 12.72 -0.15 -7.36
C VAL A 7 11.65 0.74 -6.72
N PRO A 8 11.69 1.03 -5.41
CA PRO A 8 10.66 1.87 -4.79
C PRO A 8 10.49 3.24 -5.45
N SER A 9 11.54 3.78 -6.07
CA SER A 9 11.47 5.01 -6.88
C SER A 9 10.55 4.90 -8.11
N ASP A 10 10.34 3.68 -8.61
CA ASP A 10 9.51 3.38 -9.78
C ASP A 10 8.03 3.17 -9.39
N ILE A 11 7.71 3.17 -8.09
CA ILE A 11 6.36 3.10 -7.54
C ILE A 11 6.04 4.42 -6.82
N PRO A 12 5.82 5.53 -7.56
CA PRO A 12 5.75 6.88 -6.96
C PRO A 12 4.55 7.09 -6.02
N TRP A 13 3.55 6.22 -6.07
CA TRP A 13 2.38 6.22 -5.20
C TRP A 13 2.59 5.42 -3.90
N LEU A 14 3.78 4.86 -3.67
CA LEU A 14 4.13 4.07 -2.50
C LEU A 14 5.42 4.60 -1.86
N SER A 15 5.45 4.70 -0.53
CA SER A 15 6.67 4.97 0.23
C SER A 15 6.81 4.03 1.42
N LEU A 16 8.06 3.79 1.83
CA LEU A 16 8.42 3.01 3.02
C LEU A 16 9.09 3.92 4.05
N ASP A 17 8.87 3.65 5.34
CA ASP A 17 9.59 4.32 6.44
C ASP A 17 11.06 3.86 6.55
N ALA A 18 11.39 2.66 6.07
CA ALA A 18 12.74 2.15 5.93
C ALA A 18 12.93 1.26 4.69
N TYR A 19 14.13 1.27 4.11
CA TYR A 19 14.50 0.39 2.96
C TYR A 19 15.43 -0.75 3.35
N ASN A 20 15.92 -0.73 4.59
CA ASN A 20 16.82 -1.74 5.15
C ASN A 20 16.69 -1.76 6.67
N GLY A 21 17.10 -2.86 7.31
CA GLY A 21 17.05 -3.02 8.75
C GLY A 21 17.78 -4.28 9.21
N SER A 22 17.67 -4.58 10.51
CA SER A 22 18.22 -5.80 11.10
C SER A 22 17.27 -6.32 12.17
N ASN A 23 17.04 -7.63 12.15
CA ASN A 23 16.27 -8.31 13.18
C ASN A 23 17.20 -9.20 14.00
N GLY A 24 17.02 -9.20 15.33
CA GLY A 24 17.57 -10.27 16.15
C GLY A 24 16.85 -11.59 15.83
N GLY A 25 17.52 -12.72 16.07
CA GLY A 25 16.90 -14.03 15.86
C GLY A 25 15.62 -14.19 16.70
N GLY A 26 14.52 -14.62 16.08
CA GLY A 26 13.21 -14.76 16.73
C GLY A 26 12.48 -13.44 17.01
N THR A 27 12.95 -12.33 16.45
CA THR A 27 12.32 -11.01 16.60
C THR A 27 11.78 -10.51 15.26
N ASN A 28 10.82 -9.58 15.34
CA ASN A 28 10.18 -8.96 14.19
C ASN A 28 10.31 -7.44 14.33
N THR A 29 10.68 -6.76 13.25
CA THR A 29 10.59 -5.31 13.14
C THR A 29 9.45 -4.98 12.18
N GLY A 30 8.56 -4.08 12.60
CA GLY A 30 7.49 -3.58 11.74
C GLY A 30 8.04 -2.60 10.71
N LEU A 31 7.46 -2.64 9.51
CA LEU A 31 7.72 -1.70 8.42
C LEU A 31 6.40 -1.02 8.05
N THR A 32 6.42 0.30 7.89
CA THR A 32 5.26 1.08 7.46
C THR A 32 5.30 1.30 5.95
N VAL A 33 4.23 0.88 5.27
CA VAL A 33 3.99 1.15 3.86
C VAL A 33 2.92 2.22 3.76
N THR A 34 3.22 3.33 3.09
CA THR A 34 2.27 4.42 2.84
C THR A 34 1.90 4.45 1.37
N PHE A 35 0.61 4.58 1.09
CA PHE A 35 0.06 4.71 -0.24
C PHE A 35 -0.46 6.15 -0.40
N ASP A 36 -0.06 6.83 -1.48
CA ASP A 36 -0.50 8.18 -1.82
C ASP A 36 -1.20 8.16 -3.18
N SER A 37 -2.51 8.37 -3.17
CA SER A 37 -3.34 8.46 -4.37
C SER A 37 -3.48 9.89 -4.90
N THR A 38 -2.82 10.88 -4.28
CA THR A 38 -2.95 12.28 -4.65
C THR A 38 -2.52 12.50 -6.10
N GLY A 39 -3.43 13.05 -6.91
CA GLY A 39 -3.15 13.31 -8.33
C GLY A 39 -3.19 12.09 -9.24
N LEU A 40 -3.48 10.89 -8.72
CA LEU A 40 -3.66 9.70 -9.55
C LEU A 40 -5.07 9.66 -10.16
N ALA A 41 -5.14 9.23 -11.41
CA ALA A 41 -6.41 8.95 -12.06
C ALA A 41 -7.03 7.66 -11.49
N PRO A 42 -8.37 7.50 -11.56
CA PRO A 42 -9.02 6.25 -11.19
C PRO A 42 -8.51 5.09 -12.04
N ASP A 43 -7.82 4.13 -11.41
CA ASP A 43 -7.27 2.94 -12.03
C ASP A 43 -6.75 1.94 -10.98
N VAL A 44 -6.26 0.79 -11.42
CA VAL A 44 -5.51 -0.18 -10.62
C VAL A 44 -4.02 -0.02 -10.89
N TYR A 45 -3.27 0.38 -9.86
CA TYR A 45 -1.83 0.50 -9.89
C TYR A 45 -1.21 -0.72 -9.19
N THR A 46 -0.30 -1.40 -9.87
CA THR A 46 0.37 -2.59 -9.35
C THR A 46 1.87 -2.36 -9.24
N GLY A 47 2.49 -2.93 -8.21
CA GLY A 47 3.94 -2.97 -8.05
C GLY A 47 4.36 -4.24 -7.31
N SER A 48 5.67 -4.49 -7.26
CA SER A 48 6.25 -5.64 -6.57
C SER A 48 7.44 -5.22 -5.73
N LEU A 49 7.27 -5.26 -4.41
CA LEU A 49 8.35 -5.01 -3.46
C LEU A 49 9.19 -6.26 -3.28
N CYS A 50 10.50 -6.07 -3.13
CA CYS A 50 11.46 -7.16 -2.96
C CYS A 50 12.20 -7.03 -1.63
N VAL A 51 12.14 -8.09 -0.83
CA VAL A 51 12.78 -8.16 0.48
C VAL A 51 13.88 -9.21 0.42
N THR A 52 15.13 -8.78 0.55
CA THR A 52 16.28 -9.68 0.64
C THR A 52 16.68 -9.91 2.10
N SER A 53 17.05 -11.14 2.44
CA SER A 53 17.51 -11.52 3.78
C SER A 53 18.87 -12.22 3.71
N ASN A 54 19.67 -12.11 4.77
CA ASN A 54 20.85 -12.93 4.99
C ASN A 54 20.59 -14.10 5.95
N ASP A 55 19.31 -14.39 6.25
CA ASP A 55 18.93 -15.54 7.06
C ASP A 55 19.20 -16.83 6.26
N PRO A 56 20.01 -17.77 6.77
CA PRO A 56 20.28 -19.04 6.09
C PRO A 56 19.06 -19.97 6.00
N ASP A 57 17.99 -19.70 6.76
CA ASP A 57 16.67 -20.29 6.54
C ASP A 57 15.88 -19.36 5.59
N PRO A 58 15.66 -19.74 4.32
CA PRO A 58 14.95 -18.91 3.34
C PRO A 58 13.46 -18.71 3.70
N GLY A 59 12.99 -19.32 4.80
CA GLY A 59 11.65 -19.13 5.33
C GLY A 59 10.57 -19.83 4.48
N PRO A 60 9.29 -19.62 4.82
CA PRO A 60 8.16 -20.27 4.14
C PRO A 60 7.81 -19.65 2.77
N GLY A 61 8.60 -18.69 2.28
CA GLY A 61 8.36 -18.00 1.00
C GLY A 61 8.67 -18.87 -0.22
N ASN A 62 9.14 -18.25 -1.30
CA ASN A 62 9.56 -18.93 -2.54
C ASN A 62 10.82 -19.81 -2.39
N GLY A 63 11.28 -20.09 -1.16
CA GLY A 63 12.45 -20.90 -0.87
C GLY A 63 13.77 -20.24 -1.25
N THR A 64 13.79 -18.91 -1.38
CA THR A 64 14.99 -18.13 -1.72
C THR A 64 15.21 -17.00 -0.72
N ASP A 65 16.42 -16.45 -0.69
CA ASP A 65 16.79 -15.28 0.12
C ASP A 65 16.06 -13.99 -0.33
N LEU A 66 15.25 -14.06 -1.39
CA LEU A 66 14.48 -12.97 -1.97
C LEU A 66 12.97 -13.26 -1.87
N VAL A 67 12.24 -12.49 -1.07
CA VAL A 67 10.78 -12.56 -0.98
C VAL A 67 10.16 -11.45 -1.84
N ILE A 68 9.29 -11.82 -2.78
CA ILE A 68 8.52 -10.89 -3.61
C ILE A 68 7.17 -10.64 -2.95
N VAL A 69 6.84 -9.38 -2.71
CA VAL A 69 5.58 -8.92 -2.10
C VAL A 69 4.81 -8.10 -3.14
N PRO A 70 3.77 -8.66 -3.78
CA PRO A 70 2.93 -7.92 -4.69
C PRO A 70 2.11 -6.88 -3.92
N VAL A 71 2.03 -5.67 -4.47
CA VAL A 71 1.24 -4.57 -3.93
C VAL A 71 0.28 -4.06 -4.99
N THR A 72 -0.90 -3.62 -4.56
CA THR A 72 -1.94 -3.10 -5.45
C THR A 72 -2.64 -1.93 -4.78
N LEU A 73 -2.71 -0.81 -5.49
CA LEU A 73 -3.50 0.36 -5.13
C LEU A 73 -4.65 0.51 -6.13
N THR A 74 -5.87 0.50 -5.64
CA THR A 74 -7.06 0.77 -6.46
C THR A 74 -7.56 2.18 -6.16
N VAL A 75 -7.55 3.05 -7.16
CA VAL A 75 -8.08 4.42 -7.07
C VAL A 75 -9.47 4.43 -7.70
N SER A 76 -10.49 4.76 -6.91
CA SER A 76 -11.86 4.86 -7.38
C SER A 76 -12.20 6.28 -7.85
N PRO A 77 -13.10 6.44 -8.84
CA PRO A 77 -13.59 7.76 -9.21
C PRO A 77 -14.33 8.42 -8.04
N PRO A 78 -14.36 9.76 -7.98
CA PRO A 78 -15.14 10.45 -6.97
C PRO A 78 -16.62 10.12 -7.14
N THR A 79 -17.30 9.93 -6.02
CA THR A 79 -18.76 9.75 -6.03
C THR A 79 -19.41 11.05 -6.46
N ALA A 80 -20.06 11.06 -7.62
CA ALA A 80 -20.85 12.20 -8.07
C ALA A 80 -22.10 12.34 -7.20
N VAL A 81 -22.34 13.54 -6.68
CA VAL A 81 -23.61 13.90 -6.02
C VAL A 81 -24.53 14.47 -7.09
N ALA A 82 -25.69 13.85 -7.30
CA ALA A 82 -26.71 14.40 -8.20
C ALA A 82 -27.41 15.58 -7.51
N LEU A 83 -27.32 16.77 -8.09
CA LEU A 83 -27.98 17.98 -7.59
C LEU A 83 -29.50 17.99 -7.86
N THR A 84 -30.03 16.95 -8.51
CA THR A 84 -31.45 16.82 -8.84
C THR A 84 -32.35 16.85 -7.60
N ASP A 85 -31.81 16.50 -6.43
CA ASP A 85 -32.55 16.51 -5.16
C ASP A 85 -32.57 17.91 -4.50
N LEU A 86 -31.72 18.84 -4.93
CA LEU A 86 -31.75 20.26 -4.49
C LEU A 86 -32.69 21.13 -5.34
N ALA A 87 -33.09 20.66 -6.53
CA ALA A 87 -33.97 21.42 -7.42
C ALA A 87 -35.45 21.45 -6.95
N ALA A 88 -35.81 20.62 -5.96
CA ALA A 88 -37.15 20.63 -5.38
C ALA A 88 -37.39 21.78 -4.39
N ASP A 89 -36.34 22.51 -3.98
CA ASP A 89 -36.43 23.69 -3.10
C ASP A 89 -36.11 25.00 -3.84
N ASN A 90 -36.51 25.11 -5.12
CA ASN A 90 -36.42 26.35 -5.90
C ASN A 90 -37.46 27.40 -5.42
N GLY A 91 -37.42 27.74 -4.14
CA GLY A 91 -37.79 29.07 -3.65
C GLY A 91 -36.61 30.02 -3.87
N ASP A 92 -36.46 30.54 -5.09
CA ASP A 92 -35.79 31.81 -5.43
C ASP A 92 -34.60 32.25 -4.55
N GLN A 93 -33.54 31.43 -4.42
CA GLN A 93 -32.27 31.85 -3.79
C GLN A 93 -31.08 31.54 -4.71
N PRO A 94 -30.16 32.50 -4.95
CA PRO A 94 -29.01 32.28 -5.82
C PRO A 94 -28.02 31.32 -5.16
N PHE A 95 -27.85 30.12 -5.71
CA PHE A 95 -26.79 29.22 -5.26
C PHE A 95 -25.44 29.79 -5.73
N ALA A 96 -24.62 30.24 -4.78
CA ALA A 96 -23.21 30.49 -5.06
C ALA A 96 -22.56 29.14 -5.35
N ALA A 97 -22.04 28.93 -6.56
CA ALA A 97 -21.29 27.74 -6.93
C ALA A 97 -19.96 27.72 -6.17
N THR A 98 -19.96 27.26 -4.93
CA THR A 98 -18.74 26.96 -4.18
C THR A 98 -18.22 25.61 -4.66
N THR A 99 -17.13 25.63 -5.40
CA THR A 99 -16.33 24.43 -5.66
C THR A 99 -15.82 23.88 -4.32
N ALA A 100 -16.51 22.90 -3.77
CA ALA A 100 -16.02 22.15 -2.62
C ALA A 100 -14.95 21.18 -3.11
N ALA A 101 -13.70 21.38 -2.69
CA ALA A 101 -12.65 20.40 -2.88
C ALA A 101 -13.06 19.13 -2.12
N VAL A 102 -13.25 18.03 -2.83
CA VAL A 102 -13.55 16.73 -2.23
C VAL A 102 -12.24 16.17 -1.68
N SER A 103 -12.08 16.18 -0.37
CA SER A 103 -10.89 15.64 0.30
C SER A 103 -10.73 14.15 0.00
N ALA A 104 -9.54 13.76 -0.43
CA ALA A 104 -9.19 12.37 -0.69
C ALA A 104 -9.32 11.53 0.59
N PHE A 105 -10.06 10.43 0.52
CA PHE A 105 -10.10 9.45 1.59
C PHE A 105 -8.75 8.71 1.64
N LEU A 106 -7.97 8.96 2.70
CA LEU A 106 -6.78 8.18 3.03
C LEU A 106 -7.19 6.73 3.31
N ALA A 107 -6.98 5.84 2.34
CA ALA A 107 -7.09 4.40 2.55
C ALA A 107 -5.80 3.91 3.23
N ALA A 108 -5.74 4.03 4.56
CA ALA A 108 -4.69 3.40 5.35
C ALA A 108 -5.01 1.90 5.54
N ALA A 109 -4.51 1.05 4.66
CA ALA A 109 -4.48 -0.38 4.90
C ALA A 109 -3.16 -0.76 5.58
N LEU A 110 -3.09 -0.63 6.91
CA LEU A 110 -1.98 -1.18 7.70
C LEU A 110 -2.08 -2.72 7.67
N THR A 111 -1.20 -3.38 6.90
CA THR A 111 -0.98 -4.82 7.03
C THR A 111 0.45 -5.05 7.51
N ALA A 112 0.59 -5.42 8.78
CA ALA A 112 1.87 -5.85 9.34
C ALA A 112 2.19 -7.26 8.81
N VAL A 113 3.29 -7.39 8.07
CA VAL A 113 3.84 -8.70 7.69
C VAL A 113 4.85 -9.11 8.76
N PHE A 114 4.58 -10.23 9.43
CA PHE A 114 5.45 -10.80 10.44
C PHE A 114 6.26 -11.97 9.85
N VAL A 115 7.58 -11.83 9.76
CA VAL A 115 8.49 -12.94 9.40
C VAL A 115 8.84 -13.71 10.67
N THR A 116 8.47 -14.98 10.75
CA THR A 116 8.81 -15.83 11.91
C THR A 116 9.96 -16.78 11.55
N SER A 117 11.11 -16.64 12.23
CA SER A 117 12.21 -17.63 12.14
C SER A 117 11.98 -18.75 13.16
N ARG A 118 11.90 -20.01 12.69
CA ARG A 118 11.75 -21.20 13.57
C ARG A 118 13.12 -21.87 13.80
N ARG A 119 13.62 -21.87 15.03
CA ARG A 119 14.81 -22.67 15.40
C ARG A 119 14.50 -24.17 15.38
N ARG A 120 15.25 -24.96 14.61
CA ARG A 120 15.37 -26.41 14.85
C ARG A 120 16.30 -26.64 16.05
N ARG A 121 15.79 -27.23 17.12
CA ARG A 121 16.62 -27.73 18.22
C ARG A 121 17.49 -28.87 17.68
N HIS A 122 18.81 -28.73 17.76
CA HIS A 122 19.74 -29.85 17.61
C HIS A 122 19.52 -30.84 18.75
N GLN A 123 18.99 -32.02 18.43
CA GLN A 123 19.16 -33.20 19.28
C GLN A 123 20.59 -33.70 19.09
N ARG A 124 21.39 -33.62 20.15
CA ARG A 124 22.57 -34.46 20.37
C ARG A 124 22.18 -35.54 21.36
#